data_AF-A0A1F7RZN0-F1
#
_entry.id   AF-A0A1F7RZN0-F1
#
_cell.length_a   1.000
_cell.length_b   1.000
_cell.length_c   1.000
_cell.angle_alpha   90.00
_cell.angle_beta   90.00
_cell.angle_gamma   90.00
#
_symmetry.space_group_name_H-M   'P 1'
#
loop_
_entity.id
_entity.type
_entity.pdbx_description
1 polymer ?
#
loop_
_entity_poly.entity_id
_entity_poly.type
_entity_poly.pdbx_seq_one_letter_code
_entity_poly.pdbx_strand_id
1 'polypeptide(L)' 'MAVARITEITASSTKSFQDAVDIGLKRASKTLRGITGLEVVSQKAKVSDSKVQEYRVSLKVTFVLEN' A
#
# COMPACT_ATOMS: atom_id res chain seq x y z
N MET A 1 -20.77 -17.75 0.58
CA MET A 1 -20.57 -16.40 1.17
C MET A 1 -19.13 -16.00 0.91
N ALA A 2 -18.88 -14.88 0.24
CA ALA A 2 -17.52 -14.38 0.04
C ALA A 2 -17.10 -13.57 1.27
N VAL A 3 -16.06 -14.01 1.98
CA VAL A 3 -15.49 -13.27 3.11
C VAL A 3 -14.34 -12.44 2.57
N ALA A 4 -14.45 -11.12 2.65
CA ALA A 4 -13.37 -10.21 2.31
C ALA A 4 -12.56 -9.88 3.57
N ARG A 5 -11.23 -9.87 3.44
CA ARG A 5 -10.33 -9.40 4.48
C ARG A 5 -9.65 -8.12 4.00
N ILE A 6 -9.62 -7.14 4.90
CA ILE A 6 -8.92 -5.88 4.70
C ILE A 6 -7.65 -5.92 5.53
N THR A 7 -6.51 -5.66 4.91
CA THR A 7 -5.23 -5.52 5.60
C THR A 7 -4.66 -4.15 5.31
N GLU A 8 -4.22 -3.46 6.35
CA GLU A 8 -3.55 -2.18 6.23
C GLU A 8 -2.03 -2.39 6.17
N ILE A 9 -1.40 -1.79 5.16
CA ILE A 9 0.04 -1.82 4.95
C ILE A 9 0.55 -0.39 4.76
N THR A 10 1.76 -0.11 5.22
CA THR A 10 2.44 1.15 4.92
C THR A 10 3.66 0.84 4.08
N ALA A 11 3.74 1.47 2.92
CA ALA A 11 4.88 1.38 2.01
C ALA A 11 5.59 2.72 1.95
N SER A 12 6.90 2.68 1.71
CA SER A 12 7.69 3.89 1.50
C SER A 12 8.52 3.80 0.22
N SER A 13 8.71 4.95 -0.43
CA SER A 13 9.57 5.12 -1.60
C SER A 13 10.27 6.46 -1.57
N THR A 14 11.49 6.53 -2.10
CA THR A 14 12.25 7.77 -2.26
C THR A 14 11.92 8.51 -3.57
N LYS A 15 11.15 7.87 -4.48
CA LYS A 15 10.84 8.43 -5.80
C LYS A 15 9.54 9.22 -5.83
N SER A 16 8.44 8.58 -5.46
CA SER A 16 7.11 9.19 -5.53
C SER A 16 6.08 8.41 -4.71
N PHE A 17 4.92 9.03 -4.48
CA PHE A 17 3.78 8.35 -3.86
C PHE A 17 3.28 7.16 -4.69
N GLN A 18 3.28 7.27 -6.02
CA GLN A 18 2.83 6.19 -6.90
C GLN A 18 3.77 4.99 -6.85
N ASP A 19 5.08 5.23 -6.84
CA ASP A 19 6.07 4.16 -6.67
C ASP A 19 5.92 3.47 -5.30
N ALA A 20 5.61 4.23 -4.24
CA ALA A 20 5.29 3.64 -2.94
C ALA A 20 4.03 2.74 -2.98
N VAL A 21 3.00 3.15 -3.72
CA VAL A 21 1.78 2.32 -3.91
C VAL A 21 2.10 1.04 -4.65
N ASP A 22 2.84 1.11 -5.75
CA ASP A 22 3.22 -0.06 -6.55
C ASP A 22 4.09 -1.03 -5.75
N ILE A 23 5.04 -0.52 -4.96
CA ILE A 23 5.86 -1.34 -4.05
C ILE A 23 4.97 -2.02 -3.00
N GLY A 24 4.05 -1.28 -2.40
CA GLY A 24 3.10 -1.80 -1.41
C GLY A 24 2.23 -2.92 -1.98
N LEU A 25 1.64 -2.69 -3.15
CA LEU A 25 0.84 -3.68 -3.86
C LEU A 25 1.69 -4.90 -4.23
N LYS A 26 2.86 -4.71 -4.83
CA LYS A 26 3.77 -5.81 -5.23
C LYS A 26 4.18 -6.65 -4.03
N ARG A 27 4.43 -6.03 -2.86
CA ARG A 27 4.74 -6.75 -1.63
C ARG A 27 3.53 -7.51 -1.09
N ALA A 28 2.34 -6.93 -1.17
CA ALA A 28 1.08 -7.56 -0.75
C ALA A 28 0.74 -8.77 -1.64
N SER A 29 0.85 -8.62 -2.96
CA SER A 29 0.56 -9.68 -3.96
C SER A 29 1.49 -10.90 -3.84
N LYS A 30 2.65 -10.76 -3.19
CA LYS A 30 3.53 -11.92 -2.90
C LYS A 30 2.93 -12.87 -1.86
N THR A 31 2.09 -12.36 -0.96
CA THR A 31 1.54 -13.13 0.17
C THR A 31 0.03 -13.30 0.09
N LEU A 32 -0.68 -12.34 -0.51
CA LEU A 32 -2.12 -12.31 -0.61
C LEU A 32 -2.54 -12.62 -2.05
N ARG A 33 -3.40 -13.62 -2.21
CA ARG A 33 -4.07 -13.95 -3.48
C ARG A 33 -5.48 -13.37 -3.47
N GLY A 34 -6.05 -13.11 -4.65
CA GLY A 34 -7.42 -12.60 -4.77
C GLY A 34 -7.59 -11.13 -4.34
N ILE A 35 -6.55 -10.30 -4.53
CA ILE A 35 -6.63 -8.85 -4.32
C ILE A 35 -7.64 -8.28 -5.32
N THR A 36 -8.71 -7.67 -4.81
CA THR A 36 -9.81 -7.12 -5.60
C THR A 36 -9.82 -5.59 -5.58
N GLY A 37 -9.19 -4.98 -4.58
CA GLY A 37 -9.10 -3.54 -4.49
C GLY A 37 -8.02 -3.06 -3.53
N LEU A 38 -7.62 -1.81 -3.71
CA LEU A 38 -6.72 -1.09 -2.83
C LEU A 38 -7.26 0.32 -2.60
N GLU A 39 -7.11 0.82 -1.38
CA GLU A 39 -7.54 2.15 -0.97
C GLU A 39 -6.37 2.88 -0.30
N VAL A 40 -6.12 4.13 -0.69
CA VAL A 40 -5.10 4.95 -0.05
C VAL A 40 -5.72 5.69 1.14
N VAL A 41 -5.30 5.33 2.35
CA VAL A 41 -5.83 5.92 3.60
C VAL A 41 -5.11 7.20 3.95
N SER A 42 -3.77 7.20 3.82
CA SER A 42 -2.98 8.40 4.11
C SER A 42 -1.71 8.44 3.28
N GLN A 43 -1.32 9.65 2.91
CA GLN A 43 -0.06 9.93 2.24
C GLN A 43 0.74 10.86 3.13
N LYS A 44 1.97 10.47 3.47
CA LYS A 44 2.89 11.22 4.30
C LYS A 44 4.20 11.38 3.56
N ALA A 45 4.90 12.47 3.80
CA ALA A 45 6.22 12.70 3.23
C ALA A 45 7.18 13.09 4.36
N LYS A 46 8.36 12.47 4.36
CA LYS A 46 9.48 12.86 5.20
C LYS A 46 10.27 13.92 4.45
N VAL A 47 10.29 15.13 4.99
CA VAL A 47 11.04 16.27 4.46
C VAL A 47 12.30 16.45 5.29
N SER A 48 13.45 16.57 4.62
CA SER A 48 14.73 16.97 5.23
C SER A 48 15.38 18.01 4.33
N ASP A 49 15.98 19.04 4.92
CA ASP A 49 16.75 20.06 4.17
C ASP A 49 15.93 20.71 3.03
N SER A 50 14.65 20.99 3.31
CA SER A 50 13.69 21.55 2.35
C SER A 50 13.43 20.67 1.11
N LYS A 51 13.79 19.39 1.13
CA LYS A 51 13.50 18.40 0.08
C LYS A 51 12.76 17.20 0.64
N VAL A 52 11.84 16.66 -0.14
CA VAL A 52 11.19 15.39 0.22
C VAL A 52 12.20 14.26 0.04
N GLN A 53 12.53 13.57 1.13
CA GLN A 53 13.45 12.42 1.13
C GLN A 53 12.73 11.09 1.00
N GLU A 54 11.56 10.96 1.61
CA GLU A 54 10.83 9.69 1.63
C GLU A 54 9.32 9.91 1.58
N TYR A 55 8.66 9.30 0.62
CA TYR A 55 7.20 9.26 0.49
C TYR A 55 6.70 8.00 1.17
N ARG A 56 5.76 8.13 2.10
CA ARG A 56 5.10 7.03 2.80
C ARG A 56 3.62 7.03 2.47
N VAL A 57 3.10 5.88 2.09
CA VAL A 57 1.68 5.71 1.77
C VAL A 57 1.12 4.56 2.59
N SER A 58 0.04 4.84 3.32
CA SER A 58 -0.75 3.83 4.00
C SER A 58 -1.88 3.38 3.08
N LEU A 59 -1.92 2.08 2.82
CA LEU A 59 -2.80 1.42 1.86
C LEU A 59 -3.62 0.36 2.60
N LYS A 60 -4.92 0.33 2.36
CA LYS A 60 -5.78 -0.79 2.71
C LYS A 60 -5.96 -1.67 1.49
N VAL A 61 -5.50 -2.91 1.60
CA VAL A 61 -5.64 -3.92 0.54
C VAL A 61 -6.80 -4.82 0.91
N THR A 62 -7.78 -4.90 0.01
CA THR A 62 -8.93 -5.79 0.15
C THR A 62 -8.72 -7.00 -0.73
N PHE A 63 -8.82 -8.18 -0.13
CA PHE A 63 -8.73 -9.45 -0.83
C PHE A 63 -9.83 -10.39 -0.36
N VAL A 64 -10.33 -11.20 -1.28
CA VAL A 64 -11.36 -12.20 -0.99
C VAL A 64 -10.66 -13.47 -0.51
N LEU A 65 -11.12 -14.02 0.62
CA LEU A 65 -10.67 -15.31 1.11
C LEU A 65 -11.43 -16.40 0.33
N GLU A 66 -10.68 -17.22 -0.39
CA GLU A 66 -11.20 -18.47 -0.96
C GLU A 66 -11.13 -19.56 0.13
N ASN A 67 -12.18 -20.38 0.21
CA ASN A 67 -12.30 -21.51 1.14
C ASN A 67 -11.73 -22.78 0.53
#